data_AF-A0A9D1TCR2-F1
#
_entry.id   AF-A0A9D1TCR2-F1
#
_cell.length_a   1.000
_cell.length_b   1.000
_cell.length_c   1.000
_cell.angle_alpha   90.00
_cell.angle_beta   90.00
_cell.angle_gamma   90.00
#
_symmetry.space_group_name_H-M   'P 1'
#
loop_
_entity.id
_entity.type
_entity.pdbx_description
1 polymer ?
#
loop_
_entity_poly.entity_id
_entity_poly.type
_entity_poly.pdbx_seq_one_letter_code
_entity_poly.pdbx_strand_id
1 'polypeptide(L)'
;MIALITGGSGCGKSVYAEQLGARLMGTARCYIATMRVCDEEAENRVRRHRAQRAGAGYATIECPLDLASARVAPGSVVLLEDVPNILANEMFEPGGDFERIRPALESWMETCAHLLIVTNDVFSDGVRYDALTMEYMRRLAELNAWIAARADSVTELVFSLPVAIKGALPCA
;
A
#
# COMPACT_ATOMS: atom_id res chain seq x y z
N MET A 1 -14.73 -3.22 -2.32
CA MET A 1 -14.41 -2.26 -1.23
C MET A 1 -12.99 -1.77 -1.38
N ILE A 2 -12.78 -0.47 -1.22
CA ILE A 2 -11.48 0.19 -1.19
C ILE A 2 -11.18 0.59 0.26
N ALA A 3 -10.10 0.07 0.83
CA ALA A 3 -9.67 0.41 2.19
C ALA A 3 -8.26 1.01 2.16
N LEU A 4 -8.11 2.18 2.79
CA LEU A 4 -6.81 2.79 3.03
C LEU A 4 -6.38 2.52 4.47
N ILE A 5 -5.21 1.93 4.64
CA ILE A 5 -4.60 1.61 5.94
C ILE A 5 -3.37 2.48 6.12
N THR A 6 -3.33 3.27 7.19
CA THR A 6 -2.24 4.20 7.51
C THR A 6 -1.75 4.05 8.96
N GLY A 7 -0.71 4.78 9.32
CA GLY A 7 -0.10 4.83 10.67
C GLY A 7 1.42 4.93 10.63
N GLY A 8 2.03 5.09 11.80
CA GLY A 8 3.48 5.22 11.96
C GLY A 8 4.26 3.95 11.59
N SER A 9 5.58 4.08 11.42
CA SER A 9 6.44 2.91 11.13
C SER A 9 6.35 1.86 12.24
N GLY A 10 6.29 0.58 11.87
CA GLY A 10 6.24 -0.53 12.82
C GLY A 10 4.95 -0.67 13.66
N CYS A 11 3.89 0.09 13.37
CA CYS A 11 2.66 0.07 14.18
C CYS A 11 1.69 -1.09 13.86
N GLY A 12 2.05 -2.03 12.97
CA GLY A 12 1.26 -3.23 12.67
C GLY A 12 0.36 -3.16 11.43
N LYS A 13 0.48 -2.13 10.58
CA LYS A 13 -0.37 -1.91 9.38
C LYS A 13 -0.39 -3.10 8.43
N SER A 14 0.77 -3.63 8.07
CA SER A 14 0.92 -4.74 7.13
C SER A 14 0.19 -5.98 7.64
N VAL A 15 0.38 -6.29 8.93
CA VAL A 15 -0.28 -7.43 9.59
C VAL A 15 -1.79 -7.27 9.57
N TYR A 16 -2.28 -6.07 9.91
CA TYR A 16 -3.71 -5.77 9.87
C TYR A 16 -4.29 -5.90 8.45
N ALA A 17 -3.60 -5.35 7.44
CA ALA A 17 -4.04 -5.38 6.06
C ALA A 17 -4.04 -6.80 5.48
N GLU A 18 -3.02 -7.61 5.77
CA GLU A 18 -2.95 -9.02 5.39
C GLU A 18 -4.07 -9.84 6.05
N GLN A 19 -4.32 -9.64 7.34
CA GLN A 19 -5.42 -10.34 8.04
C GLN A 19 -6.80 -9.93 7.51
N LEU A 20 -6.98 -8.64 7.19
CA LEU A 20 -8.22 -8.16 6.60
C LEU A 20 -8.44 -8.82 5.25
N GLY A 21 -7.47 -8.78 4.33
CA GLY A 21 -7.66 -9.36 3.00
C GLY A 21 -7.73 -10.89 2.99
N ALA A 22 -7.14 -11.58 3.97
CA ALA A 22 -7.32 -13.02 4.15
C ALA A 22 -8.78 -13.41 4.48
N ARG A 23 -9.55 -12.51 5.10
CA ARG A 23 -10.97 -12.74 5.44
C ARG A 23 -11.92 -12.36 4.30
N LEU A 24 -11.49 -11.49 3.40
CA LEU A 24 -12.29 -11.06 2.26
C LEU A 24 -12.40 -12.15 1.19
N MET A 25 -13.54 -12.14 0.51
CA MET A 25 -13.85 -13.07 -0.58
C MET A 25 -13.51 -12.43 -1.93
N GLY A 26 -12.89 -13.22 -2.81
CA GLY A 26 -12.53 -12.80 -4.17
C GLY A 26 -12.07 -13.99 -4.99
N THR A 27 -11.83 -13.78 -6.28
CA THR A 27 -11.39 -14.83 -7.21
C THR A 27 -9.96 -15.30 -6.94
N ALA A 28 -9.11 -14.39 -6.45
CA ALA A 28 -7.75 -14.66 -5.99
C ALA A 28 -7.33 -13.61 -4.94
N ARG A 29 -6.20 -13.83 -4.27
CA ARG A 29 -5.54 -12.83 -3.41
C ARG A 29 -4.17 -12.48 -3.95
N CYS A 30 -3.93 -11.20 -4.20
CA CYS A 30 -2.68 -10.68 -4.73
C CYS A 30 -2.04 -9.71 -3.74
N TYR A 31 -0.76 -9.92 -3.44
CA TYR A 31 0.05 -8.98 -2.67
C TYR A 31 0.99 -8.27 -3.64
N ILE A 32 0.85 -6.97 -3.80
CA ILE A 32 1.70 -6.14 -4.64
C ILE A 32 2.79 -5.53 -3.77
N ALA A 33 4.01 -6.04 -3.91
CA ALA A 33 5.18 -5.60 -3.16
C ALA A 33 5.92 -4.51 -3.96
N THR A 34 5.89 -3.28 -3.47
CA THR A 34 6.52 -2.12 -4.14
C THR A 34 7.93 -1.81 -3.63
N MET A 35 8.32 -2.40 -2.50
CA MET A 35 9.66 -2.25 -1.96
C MET A 35 10.69 -2.90 -2.90
N ARG A 36 11.75 -2.15 -3.23
CA ARG A 36 12.93 -2.69 -3.92
C ARG A 36 13.84 -3.39 -2.93
N VAL A 37 14.38 -4.53 -3.34
CA VAL A 37 15.38 -5.27 -2.56
C VAL A 37 16.76 -4.83 -3.04
N CYS A 38 17.38 -3.91 -2.32
CA CYS A 38 18.66 -3.31 -2.71
C CYS A 38 19.82 -3.71 -1.79
N ASP A 39 19.52 -4.25 -0.61
CA ASP A 39 20.49 -4.64 0.42
C ASP A 39 20.03 -5.87 1.22
N GLU A 40 20.94 -6.44 2.02
CA GLU A 40 20.66 -7.61 2.86
C GLU A 40 19.56 -7.35 3.91
N GLU A 41 19.40 -6.11 4.36
CA GLU A 41 18.33 -5.73 5.29
C GLU A 41 16.95 -5.78 4.62
N ALA A 42 16.83 -5.30 3.38
CA ALA A 42 15.66 -5.42 2.55
C ALA A 42 15.37 -6.90 2.24
N GLU A 43 16.40 -7.71 1.94
CA GLU A 43 16.22 -9.16 1.73
C GLU A 43 15.66 -9.86 2.97
N ASN A 44 16.21 -9.56 4.15
CA ASN A 44 15.73 -10.10 5.42
C ASN A 44 14.29 -9.68 5.69
N ARG A 45 13.93 -8.43 5.36
CA ARG A 45 12.56 -7.92 5.46
C ARG A 45 11.62 -8.67 4.53
N VAL A 46 11.97 -8.80 3.25
CA VAL A 46 11.18 -9.57 2.28
C VAL A 46 11.03 -11.02 2.71
N ARG A 47 12.08 -11.67 3.18
CA ARG A 47 12.01 -13.04 3.72
C ARG A 47 11.05 -13.15 4.90
N ARG A 48 11.11 -12.22 5.86
CA ARG A 48 10.21 -12.19 7.01
C ARG A 48 8.76 -12.02 6.58
N HIS A 49 8.49 -11.07 5.70
CA HIS A 49 7.13 -10.84 5.20
C HIS A 49 6.62 -12.03 4.37
N ARG A 50 7.44 -12.63 3.51
CA ARG A 50 7.04 -13.84 2.75
C ARG A 50 6.71 -15.00 3.69
N ALA A 51 7.51 -15.22 4.73
CA ALA A 51 7.24 -16.24 5.74
C ALA A 51 5.96 -15.94 6.53
N GLN A 52 5.71 -14.67 6.85
CA GLN A 52 4.50 -14.23 7.55
C GLN A 52 3.21 -14.44 6.72
N ARG A 53 3.31 -14.29 5.39
CA ARG A 53 2.19 -14.53 4.45
C ARG A 53 1.98 -16.00 4.11
N ALA A 54 2.92 -16.88 4.45
CA ALA A 54 2.81 -18.31 4.17
C ALA A 54 1.56 -18.87 4.89
N GLY A 55 0.54 -19.24 4.11
CA GLY A 55 -0.75 -19.73 4.62
C GLY A 55 -1.93 -18.74 4.51
N ALA A 56 -1.69 -17.46 4.21
CA ALA A 56 -2.76 -16.47 3.99
C ALA A 56 -3.35 -16.49 2.56
N GLY A 57 -2.77 -17.31 1.66
CA GLY A 57 -3.26 -17.53 0.30
C GLY A 57 -2.93 -16.42 -0.70
N TYR A 58 -2.01 -15.51 -0.36
CA TYR A 58 -1.57 -14.44 -1.27
C TYR A 58 -0.54 -14.95 -2.29
N ALA A 59 -0.80 -14.67 -3.58
CA ALA A 59 0.24 -14.65 -4.60
C ALA A 59 0.97 -13.30 -4.53
N THR A 60 2.29 -13.32 -4.33
CA THR A 60 3.09 -12.09 -4.30
C THR A 60 3.53 -11.70 -5.70
N ILE A 61 3.32 -10.43 -6.07
CA ILE A 61 3.78 -9.81 -7.31
C ILE A 61 4.73 -8.69 -6.90
N GLU A 62 6.00 -8.79 -7.30
CA GLU A 62 6.97 -7.72 -7.12
C GLU A 62 6.75 -6.68 -8.21
N CYS A 63 6.44 -5.45 -7.80
CA CYS A 63 6.09 -4.36 -8.71
C CYS A 63 6.62 -3.05 -8.12
N PRO A 64 7.94 -2.81 -8.22
CA PRO A 64 8.55 -1.60 -7.68
C PRO A 64 8.25 -0.36 -8.54
N LEU A 65 7.89 -0.54 -9.80
CA LEU A 65 7.55 0.52 -10.76
C LEU A 65 6.42 0.02 -11.65
N ASP A 66 5.70 0.95 -12.27
CA ASP A 66 4.61 0.72 -13.20
C ASP A 66 3.59 -0.27 -12.65
N LEU A 67 2.72 0.20 -11.74
CA LEU A 67 1.66 -0.63 -11.15
C LEU A 67 0.77 -1.30 -12.21
N ALA A 68 0.64 -0.73 -13.41
CA ALA A 68 -0.14 -1.35 -14.48
C ALA A 68 0.50 -2.65 -15.01
N SER A 69 1.79 -2.86 -14.79
CA SER A 69 2.50 -4.10 -15.12
C SER A 69 2.09 -5.28 -14.22
N ALA A 70 1.60 -5.01 -13.01
CA ALA A 70 1.11 -6.04 -12.10
C ALA A 70 -0.24 -6.59 -12.59
N ARG A 71 -0.19 -7.78 -13.18
CA ARG A 71 -1.37 -8.47 -13.71
C ARG A 71 -2.23 -9.01 -12.58
N VAL A 72 -3.31 -8.30 -12.28
CA VAL A 72 -4.34 -8.72 -11.33
C VAL A 72 -5.58 -9.15 -12.10
N ALA A 73 -6.14 -10.32 -11.75
CA ALA A 73 -7.39 -10.78 -12.34
C ALA A 73 -8.58 -9.99 -11.77
N PRO A 74 -9.60 -9.65 -12.59
CA PRO A 74 -10.84 -9.05 -12.09
C PRO A 74 -11.47 -9.87 -10.95
N GLY A 75 -12.06 -9.19 -9.98
CA GLY A 75 -12.65 -9.80 -8.79
C GLY A 75 -11.65 -10.28 -7.73
N SER A 76 -10.35 -10.00 -7.88
CA SER A 76 -9.34 -10.34 -6.87
C SER A 76 -9.45 -9.45 -5.62
N VAL A 77 -8.90 -9.93 -4.52
CA VAL A 77 -8.51 -9.13 -3.35
C VAL A 77 -7.05 -8.70 -3.55
N VAL A 78 -6.83 -7.40 -3.70
CA VAL A 78 -5.48 -6.84 -3.87
C VAL A 78 -5.06 -6.15 -2.59
N LEU A 79 -3.84 -6.44 -2.15
CA LEU A 79 -3.14 -5.69 -1.11
C LEU A 79 -1.92 -5.00 -1.72
N LEU A 80 -1.94 -3.68 -1.79
CA LEU A 80 -0.81 -2.86 -2.23
C LEU A 80 0.00 -2.40 -1.01
N GLU A 81 1.26 -2.82 -0.94
CA GLU A 81 2.19 -2.41 0.12
C GLU A 81 3.54 -1.98 -0.48
N ASP A 82 3.88 -0.70 -0.47
CA ASP A 82 3.09 0.46 0.00
C ASP A 82 3.16 1.67 -0.95
N VAL A 83 2.30 2.66 -0.68
CA VAL A 83 2.21 3.92 -1.42
C VAL A 83 3.52 4.76 -1.32
N PRO A 84 4.15 4.92 -0.15
CA PRO A 84 5.43 5.61 -0.03
C PRO A 84 6.53 5.04 -0.94
N ASN A 85 6.70 3.72 -1.00
CA ASN A 85 7.74 3.09 -1.82
C ASN A 85 7.45 3.22 -3.32
N ILE A 86 6.21 2.97 -3.78
CA ILE A 86 5.91 3.11 -5.21
C ILE A 86 6.10 4.56 -5.67
N LEU A 87 5.67 5.54 -4.87
CA LEU A 87 5.87 6.95 -5.21
C LEU A 87 7.36 7.30 -5.24
N ALA A 88 8.15 6.84 -4.27
CA ALA A 88 9.58 7.11 -4.23
C ALA A 88 10.28 6.51 -5.46
N ASN A 89 9.97 5.25 -5.79
CA ASN A 89 10.53 4.59 -6.96
C ASN A 89 10.17 5.37 -8.25
N GLU A 90 8.90 5.73 -8.44
CA GLU A 90 8.44 6.44 -9.63
C GLU A 90 9.00 7.86 -9.75
N MET A 91 9.36 8.52 -8.64
CA MET A 91 9.94 9.86 -8.66
C MET A 91 11.45 9.87 -8.91
N PHE A 92 12.17 8.84 -8.44
CA PHE A 92 13.63 8.90 -8.33
C PHE A 92 14.37 7.88 -9.19
N GLU A 93 13.70 6.83 -9.67
CA GLU A 93 14.35 5.78 -10.45
C GLU A 93 14.31 6.05 -11.96
N PRO A 94 15.31 5.56 -12.71
CA PRO A 94 15.28 5.61 -14.16
C PRO A 94 14.01 4.97 -14.74
N GLY A 95 13.30 5.72 -15.59
CA GLY A 95 12.06 5.24 -16.22
C GLY A 95 10.81 5.38 -15.35
N GLY A 96 10.94 5.93 -14.14
CA GLY A 96 9.83 6.29 -13.27
C GLY A 96 8.97 7.43 -13.83
N ASP A 97 7.68 7.35 -13.56
CA ASP A 97 6.66 8.32 -13.96
C ASP A 97 5.48 8.23 -12.99
N PHE A 98 5.53 9.04 -11.92
CA PHE A 98 4.54 8.98 -10.84
C PHE A 98 3.11 9.31 -11.30
N GLU A 99 2.92 9.94 -12.46
CA GLU A 99 1.59 10.20 -13.02
C GLU A 99 0.88 8.89 -13.42
N ARG A 100 1.61 7.78 -13.59
CA ARG A 100 1.04 6.44 -13.90
C ARG A 100 0.39 5.75 -12.70
N ILE A 101 0.71 6.19 -11.47
CA ILE A 101 0.18 5.57 -10.26
C ILE A 101 -1.34 5.69 -10.21
N ARG A 102 -1.89 6.89 -10.48
CA ARG A 102 -3.33 7.14 -10.38
C ARG A 102 -4.15 6.30 -11.37
N PRO A 103 -3.86 6.28 -12.68
CA PRO A 103 -4.58 5.44 -13.63
C PRO A 103 -4.57 3.95 -13.27
N ALA A 104 -3.43 3.43 -12.78
CA ALA A 104 -3.34 2.03 -12.35
C ALA A 104 -4.23 1.76 -11.13
N LEU A 105 -4.22 2.65 -10.13
CA LEU A 105 -5.10 2.54 -8.97
C LEU A 105 -6.57 2.66 -9.34
N GLU A 106 -6.95 3.59 -10.23
CA GLU A 106 -8.33 3.73 -10.72
C GLU A 106 -8.82 2.44 -11.37
N SER A 107 -8.01 1.85 -12.25
CA SER A 107 -8.31 0.55 -12.86
C SER A 107 -8.54 -0.55 -11.81
N TRP A 108 -7.72 -0.64 -10.78
CA TRP A 108 -7.91 -1.61 -9.70
C TRP A 108 -9.13 -1.31 -8.82
N MET A 109 -9.44 -0.04 -8.56
CA MET A 109 -10.63 0.38 -7.83
C MET A 109 -11.92 -0.07 -8.54
N GLU A 110 -11.91 -0.11 -9.88
CA GLU A 110 -13.04 -0.55 -10.69
C GLU A 110 -13.12 -2.08 -10.86
N THR A 111 -11.97 -2.77 -10.95
CA THR A 111 -11.91 -4.18 -11.37
C THR A 111 -11.73 -5.18 -10.23
N CYS A 112 -11.15 -4.76 -9.10
CA CYS A 112 -10.93 -5.65 -7.96
C CYS A 112 -12.22 -5.81 -7.14
N ALA A 113 -12.43 -6.99 -6.55
CA ALA A 113 -13.50 -7.14 -5.55
C ALA A 113 -13.18 -6.30 -4.30
N HIS A 114 -11.91 -6.34 -3.88
CA HIS A 114 -11.39 -5.57 -2.77
C HIS A 114 -9.99 -5.04 -3.07
N LEU A 115 -9.74 -3.78 -2.73
CA LEU A 115 -8.44 -3.12 -2.85
C LEU A 115 -8.05 -2.55 -1.48
N LEU A 116 -7.03 -3.15 -0.89
CA LEU A 116 -6.42 -2.74 0.38
C LEU A 116 -5.12 -2.00 0.05
N ILE A 117 -5.00 -0.76 0.50
CA ILE A 117 -3.85 0.08 0.19
C ILE A 117 -3.17 0.47 1.50
N VAL A 118 -1.90 0.15 1.65
CA VAL A 118 -1.09 0.54 2.80
C VAL A 118 -0.30 1.81 2.47
N THR A 119 -0.34 2.77 3.38
CA THR A 119 0.50 3.98 3.36
C THR A 119 1.07 4.26 4.75
N ASN A 120 2.01 5.21 4.84
CA ASN A 120 2.65 5.60 6.09
C ASN A 120 2.37 7.07 6.40
N ASP A 121 2.25 7.39 7.69
CA ASP A 121 2.40 8.77 8.17
C ASP A 121 3.90 9.08 8.32
N VAL A 122 4.39 10.01 7.50
CA VAL A 122 5.76 10.54 7.52
C VAL A 122 5.78 12.06 7.76
N PHE A 123 4.65 12.65 8.16
CA PHE A 123 4.47 14.11 8.21
C PHE A 123 4.67 14.71 9.61
N SER A 124 4.83 13.86 10.62
CA SER A 124 4.68 14.21 12.04
C SER A 124 5.99 14.31 12.83
N ASP A 125 7.14 14.38 12.15
CA ASP A 125 8.47 14.45 12.81
C ASP A 125 8.95 15.89 13.14
N GLY A 126 8.30 16.91 12.57
CA GLY A 126 8.66 18.31 12.75
C GLY A 126 9.97 18.73 12.08
N VAL A 127 10.55 17.88 11.24
CA VAL A 127 11.83 18.12 10.57
C VAL A 127 11.61 18.85 9.25
N ARG A 128 12.48 19.83 8.97
CA ARG A 128 12.56 20.43 7.63
C ARG A 128 13.62 19.70 6.82
N TYR A 129 13.18 19.02 5.78
CA TYR A 129 14.05 18.32 4.85
C TYR A 129 14.48 19.22 3.69
N ASP A 130 15.37 18.72 2.84
CA ASP A 130 15.76 19.40 1.61
C ASP A 130 14.58 19.48 0.61
N ALA A 131 14.77 20.28 -0.45
CA ALA A 131 13.72 20.55 -1.42
C ALA A 131 13.20 19.29 -2.14
N LEU A 132 14.05 18.30 -2.37
CA LEU A 132 13.67 17.06 -3.06
C LEU A 132 12.76 16.21 -2.17
N THR A 133 13.14 16.03 -0.91
CA THR A 133 12.31 15.31 0.07
C THR A 133 11.01 16.05 0.33
N MET A 134 11.02 17.38 0.41
CA MET A 134 9.80 18.18 0.58
C MET A 134 8.83 18.02 -0.61
N GLU A 135 9.33 17.95 -1.84
CA GLU A 135 8.49 17.68 -3.02
C GLU A 135 7.90 16.26 -2.96
N TYR A 136 8.69 15.25 -2.58
CA TYR A 136 8.17 13.90 -2.36
C TYR A 136 7.07 13.87 -1.30
N MET A 137 7.27 14.51 -0.14
CA MET A 137 6.27 14.57 0.92
C MET A 137 4.99 15.26 0.43
N ARG A 138 5.11 16.35 -0.34
CA ARG A 138 3.95 17.03 -0.93
C ARG A 138 3.18 16.10 -1.87
N ARG A 139 3.87 15.39 -2.77
CA ARG A 139 3.24 14.42 -3.69
C ARG A 139 2.61 13.25 -2.96
N LEU A 140 3.25 12.75 -1.90
CA LEU A 140 2.69 11.69 -1.07
C LEU A 140 1.42 12.14 -0.35
N ALA A 141 1.41 13.37 0.18
CA ALA A 141 0.22 13.94 0.80
C ALA A 141 -0.95 14.09 -0.21
N GLU A 142 -0.66 14.59 -1.42
CA GLU A 142 -1.65 14.69 -2.50
C GLU A 142 -2.20 13.34 -2.92
N LEU A 143 -1.34 12.33 -3.06
CA LEU A 143 -1.74 10.98 -3.42
C LEU A 143 -2.56 10.33 -2.29
N ASN A 144 -2.11 10.43 -1.04
CA ASN A 144 -2.85 9.92 0.12
C ASN A 144 -4.24 10.55 0.23
N ALA A 145 -4.37 11.88 0.06
CA ALA A 145 -5.65 12.57 0.07
C ALA A 145 -6.56 12.11 -1.09
N TRP A 146 -5.99 11.94 -2.29
CA TRP A 146 -6.72 11.46 -3.46
C TRP A 146 -7.25 10.02 -3.28
N ILE A 147 -6.45 9.13 -2.67
CA ILE A 147 -6.86 7.75 -2.33
C ILE A 147 -7.93 7.78 -1.23
N ALA A 148 -7.70 8.52 -0.15
CA ALA A 148 -8.63 8.61 0.98
C ALA A 148 -10.02 9.14 0.58
N ALA A 149 -10.08 10.08 -0.36
CA ALA A 149 -11.33 10.58 -0.91
C ALA A 149 -12.17 9.47 -1.57
N ARG A 150 -11.52 8.52 -2.25
CA ARG A 150 -12.13 7.40 -2.98
C ARG A 150 -12.31 6.14 -2.13
N ALA A 151 -11.60 6.01 -1.02
CA ALA A 151 -11.69 4.85 -0.15
C ALA A 151 -13.05 4.79 0.56
N ASP A 152 -13.63 3.59 0.68
CA ASP A 152 -14.82 3.36 1.50
C ASP A 152 -14.50 3.50 2.99
N SER A 153 -13.28 3.09 3.37
CA SER A 153 -12.77 3.20 4.74
C SER A 153 -11.33 3.70 4.78
N VAL A 154 -11.02 4.48 5.82
CA VAL A 154 -9.65 4.88 6.17
C VAL A 154 -9.41 4.48 7.62
N THR A 155 -8.40 3.65 7.85
CA THR A 155 -8.04 3.13 9.17
C THR A 155 -6.62 3.52 9.51
N GLU A 156 -6.42 4.14 10.67
CA GLU A 156 -5.09 4.36 11.24
C GLU A 156 -4.78 3.27 12.25
N LEU A 157 -3.57 2.70 12.20
CA LEU A 157 -3.09 1.75 13.22
C LEU A 157 -2.24 2.49 14.25
N VAL A 158 -2.66 2.41 15.50
CA VAL A 158 -1.95 2.95 16.66
C VAL A 158 -1.69 1.82 17.63
N PHE A 159 -0.42 1.45 17.84
CA PHE A 159 -0.03 0.26 18.64
C PHE A 159 -0.75 -1.03 18.21
N SER A 160 -0.89 -1.27 16.91
CA SER A 160 -1.66 -2.39 16.32
C SER A 160 -3.18 -2.33 16.56
N LEU A 161 -3.70 -1.25 17.14
CA LEU A 161 -5.14 -1.04 17.32
C LEU A 161 -5.70 -0.23 16.14
N PRO A 162 -6.72 -0.74 15.42
CA PRO A 162 -7.33 0.00 14.32
C PRO A 162 -8.24 1.11 14.84
N VAL A 163 -8.01 2.32 14.34
CA VAL A 163 -8.80 3.52 14.60
C VAL A 163 -9.48 3.95 13.30
N ALA A 164 -10.80 3.99 13.28
CA ALA A 164 -11.54 4.46 12.11
C ALA A 164 -11.39 5.97 11.95
N ILE A 165 -10.88 6.39 10.79
CA ILE A 165 -10.79 7.80 10.38
C ILE A 165 -11.94 8.16 9.43
N LYS A 166 -12.28 7.24 8.52
CA LYS A 166 -13.41 7.35 7.58
C LYS A 166 -14.12 6.01 7.49
N GLY A 167 -15.45 6.04 7.46
CA GLY A 167 -16.28 4.84 7.33
C GLY A 167 -16.25 3.97 8.58
N ALA A 168 -16.95 2.84 8.52
CA ALA A 168 -16.83 1.81 9.56
C ALA A 168 -15.50 1.06 9.38
N LEU A 169 -14.92 0.56 10.48
CA LEU A 169 -13.84 -0.41 10.38
C LEU A 169 -14.35 -1.60 9.56
N PRO A 170 -13.60 -2.05 8.53
CA PRO A 170 -13.98 -3.23 7.79
C PRO A 170 -14.10 -4.43 8.74
N CYS A 171 -15.34 -4.81 9.03
CA CYS A 171 -15.62 -6.07 9.71
C CYS A 171 -15.51 -7.21 8.70
N ALA A 172 -15.02 -8.34 9.18
CA ALA A 172 -14.92 -9.59 8.43
C ALA A 172 -16.28 -10.00 7.84
#